data_AF-A0AAW0CR78-F1
#
_entry.id   AF-A0AAW0CR78-F1
#
_cell.length_a   1.000
_cell.length_b   1.000
_cell.length_c   1.000
_cell.angle_alpha   90.00
_cell.angle_beta   90.00
_cell.angle_gamma   90.00
#
_symmetry.space_group_name_H-M   'P 1'
#
loop_
_entity.id
_entity.type
_entity.pdbx_description
1 polymer ?
#
loop_
_entity_poly.entity_id
_entity_poly.type
_entity_poly.pdbx_seq_one_letter_code
_entity_poly.pdbx_strand_id
1 'polypeptide(L)' 'MSIFTNGNTLTVTVRGPGELYLLSYQSNAQLGDNIGSLTTASEGITKFVISHSYTYERFAFFFAEERRGGV' A
#
# COMPACT_ATOMS: atom_id res chain seq x y z
N MET A 1 19.21 -6.12 8.10
CA MET A 1 18.89 -5.51 6.80
C MET A 1 17.50 -4.93 6.90
N SER A 2 17.35 -3.60 6.86
CA SER A 2 16.03 -2.96 6.81
C SER A 2 15.50 -3.13 5.38
N ILE A 3 14.32 -3.72 5.22
CA ILE A 3 13.61 -3.79 3.94
C ILE A 3 13.18 -2.38 3.50
N PHE A 4 13.14 -1.44 4.44
CA PHE A 4 12.54 -0.12 4.29
C PHE A 4 13.61 0.96 4.48
N THR A 5 14.37 1.20 3.42
CA THR A 5 15.29 2.35 3.32
C THR A 5 14.84 3.24 2.18
N ASN A 6 15.14 4.54 2.29
CA ASN A 6 14.84 5.51 1.25
C ASN A 6 15.38 5.07 -0.11
N GLY A 7 14.56 5.19 -1.15
CA GLY A 7 14.87 4.70 -2.50
C GLY A 7 14.49 3.24 -2.76
N ASN A 8 14.09 2.47 -1.73
CA ASN A 8 13.54 1.14 -1.96
C ASN A 8 12.07 1.23 -2.38
N THR A 9 11.71 0.42 -3.37
CA THR A 9 10.33 0.19 -3.79
C THR A 9 9.88 -1.20 -3.40
N LEU A 10 8.66 -1.32 -2.90
CA LEU A 10 7.98 -2.59 -2.70
C LEU A 10 6.96 -2.80 -3.83
N THR A 11 6.94 -3.99 -4.42
CA THR A 11 5.87 -4.37 -5.35
C THR A 11 4.89 -5.30 -4.65
N VAL A 12 3.63 -4.91 -4.59
CA VAL A 12 2.53 -5.73 -4.08
C VAL A 12 1.77 -6.31 -5.25
N THR A 13 1.72 -7.64 -5.34
CA THR A 13 0.97 -8.34 -6.38
C THR A 13 -0.31 -8.87 -5.78
N VAL A 14 -1.45 -8.48 -6.34
CA VAL A 14 -2.79 -8.94 -5.93
C VAL A 14 -3.49 -9.60 -7.10
N ARG A 15 -4.51 -10.41 -6.80
CA ARG A 15 -5.38 -11.02 -7.80
C ARG A 15 -6.84 -10.67 -7.48
N GLY A 16 -7.59 -10.31 -8.50
CA GLY A 16 -9.00 -9.94 -8.37
C GLY A 16 -9.24 -8.47 -8.01
N PRO A 17 -10.50 -8.05 -8.06
CA PRO A 17 -10.89 -6.68 -7.75
C PRO A 17 -10.80 -6.39 -6.25
N GLY A 18 -10.50 -5.15 -5.91
CA GLY A 18 -10.39 -4.70 -4.52
C GLY A 18 -9.65 -3.39 -4.38
N GLU A 19 -9.29 -3.06 -3.15
CA GLU A 19 -8.65 -1.80 -2.79
C GLU A 19 -7.40 -2.04 -1.95
N LEU A 20 -6.28 -1.47 -2.38
CA LEU A 20 -5.05 -1.41 -1.59
C LEU A 20 -5.08 -0.15 -0.72
N TYR A 21 -4.99 -0.34 0.59
CA TYR A 21 -4.81 0.74 1.55
C TYR A 21 -3.35 0.82 1.98
N LEU A 22 -2.84 2.04 2.09
CA LEU A 22 -1.48 2.35 2.53
C LEU A 22 -1.52 3.36 3.68
N LEU A 23 -0.83 3.05 4.76
CA LEU A 23 -0.58 3.95 5.89
C LEU A 23 0.91 4.25 5.93
N SER A 24 1.29 5.53 5.87
CA SER A 24 2.64 6.02 6.16
C SER A 24 2.62 6.76 7.49
N TYR A 25 3.53 6.44 8.41
CA TYR A 25 3.50 6.92 9.79
C TYR A 25 4.91 7.13 10.35
N GLN A 26 4.99 7.73 11.54
CA GLN A 26 6.25 8.11 12.19
C GLN A 26 7.05 9.09 11.31
N SER A 27 6.53 10.31 11.16
CA SER A 27 7.17 11.34 10.35
C SER A 27 8.40 11.94 11.05
N ASN A 28 9.48 12.13 10.29
CA ASN A 28 10.66 12.88 10.72
C ASN A 28 10.49 14.42 10.62
N ALA A 29 9.36 14.88 10.09
CA ALA A 29 9.00 16.29 9.95
C ALA A 29 7.80 16.68 10.84
N GLN A 30 7.49 15.86 11.85
CA GLN A 30 6.35 16.07 12.78
C GLN A 30 4.98 16.17 12.06
N LEU A 31 4.85 15.54 10.90
CA LEU A 31 3.56 15.42 10.22
C LEU A 31 2.73 14.29 10.83
N GLY A 32 1.41 14.44 10.75
CA GLY A 32 0.49 13.36 11.06
C GLY A 32 0.61 12.19 10.09
N ASP A 33 0.01 11.07 10.46
CA ASP A 33 -0.04 9.88 9.62
C ASP A 33 -0.74 10.17 8.29
N ASN A 34 -0.22 9.59 7.20
CA ASN A 34 -0.78 9.73 5.87
C ASN A 34 -1.42 8.42 5.42
N ILE A 35 -2.69 8.48 5.04
CA ILE A 35 -3.45 7.33 4.55
C ILE A 35 -3.81 7.60 3.10
N GLY A 36 -3.54 6.62 2.24
CA GLY A 36 -3.95 6.63 0.84
C GLY A 36 -4.50 5.28 0.44
N SER A 37 -5.24 5.25 -0.68
CA SER A 37 -5.71 4.01 -1.26
C SER A 37 -5.70 4.04 -2.78
N LEU A 38 -5.63 2.85 -3.38
CA LEU A 38 -5.76 2.63 -4.81
C LEU A 38 -6.63 1.40 -5.07
N THR A 39 -7.62 1.56 -5.94
CA THR A 39 -8.53 0.49 -6.33
C THR A 39 -8.07 -0.19 -7.61
N THR A 40 -8.42 -1.46 -7.76
CA THR A 40 -8.34 -2.19 -9.03
C THR A 40 -9.64 -2.94 -9.27
N ALA A 41 -10.17 -2.83 -10.48
CA ALA A 41 -11.34 -3.60 -10.93
C ALA A 41 -10.92 -4.85 -11.75
N SER A 42 -9.62 -5.10 -11.88
CA SER A 42 -9.11 -6.22 -12.68
C SER A 42 -9.42 -7.56 -12.01
N GLU A 43 -10.08 -8.47 -12.72
CA GLU A 43 -10.22 -9.87 -12.29
C GLU A 43 -8.88 -10.65 -12.37
N GLY A 44 -7.90 -10.10 -13.08
CA GLY A 44 -6.57 -10.68 -13.26
C GLY A 44 -5.60 -10.33 -12.15
N ILE A 45 -4.32 -10.21 -12.50
CA ILE A 45 -3.26 -9.79 -11.58
C ILE A 45 -3.04 -8.29 -11.70
N THR A 46 -3.03 -7.59 -10.57
CA THR A 46 -2.61 -6.18 -10.48
C THR A 46 -1.33 -6.09 -9.68
N LYS A 47 -0.40 -5.24 -10.12
CA LYS A 47 0.83 -4.93 -9.39
C LYS A 47 0.81 -3.47 -8.95
N PHE A 48 0.87 -3.24 -7.65
CA PHE A 48 1.04 -1.92 -7.07
C PHE A 48 2.50 -1.71 -6.72
N VAL A 49 3.05 -0.56 -7.11
CA VAL A 49 4.41 -0.15 -6.74
C VAL A 49 4.29 0.89 -5.64
N ILE A 50 4.81 0.55 -4.46
CA ILE A 50 4.86 1.43 -3.30
C ILE A 50 6.27 2.00 -3.21
N SER A 51 6.38 3.32 -3.34
CA SER A 51 7.63 4.05 -3.13
C SER A 51 7.63 4.68 -1.75
N HIS A 52 8.75 4.56 -1.04
CA HIS A 52 8.91 5.16 0.28
C HIS A 52 9.11 6.68 0.17
N SER A 53 8.32 7.45 0.91
CA SER A 53 8.54 8.90 1.07
C SER A 53 9.68 9.13 2.07
N TYR A 54 10.56 10.09 1.77
CA TYR A 54 11.64 10.48 2.68
C TYR A 54 11.15 11.07 4.01
N THR A 55 9.88 11.48 4.07
CA THR A 55 9.28 12.18 5.22
C THR A 55 8.74 11.24 6.29
N TYR A 56 8.43 10.00 5.93
CA TYR A 56 7.91 8.97 6.83
C TYR A 56 8.96 7.90 7.03
N GLU A 57 9.05 7.32 8.23
CA GLU A 57 10.04 6.30 8.53
C GLU A 57 9.47 4.87 8.48
N ARG A 58 8.14 4.75 8.40
CA ARG A 58 7.42 3.48 8.38
C ARG A 58 6.19 3.54 7.49
N PHE A 59 5.80 2.39 6.98
CA PHE A 59 4.51 2.20 6.34
C PHE A 59 3.93 0.81 6.63
N ALA A 60 2.62 0.68 6.44
CA ALA A 60 1.88 -0.57 6.45
C ALA A 60 0.87 -0.56 5.30
N PHE A 61 0.55 -1.73 4.76
CA PHE A 61 -0.48 -1.84 3.73
C PHE A 61 -1.33 -3.08 3.95
N PHE A 62 -2.55 -3.05 3.43
CA PHE A 62 -3.40 -4.23 3.30
C PHE A 62 -4.24 -4.12 2.02
N PHE A 63 -4.65 -5.27 1.49
CA PHE A 63 -5.57 -5.34 0.36
C PHE A 63 -6.94 -5.81 0.85
N ALA A 64 -7.95 -4.98 0.65
CA ALA A 64 -9.35 -5.32 0.88
C ALA A 64 -9.93 -5.88 -0.42
N GLU A 65 -10.03 -7.21 -0.48
CA GLU A 65 -10.69 -7.88 -1.61
C GLU A 65 -12.17 -7.51 -1.66
N GLU A 66 -12.66 -7.20 -2.86
CA GLU A 66 -14.09 -7.05 -3.09
C GLU A 66 -14.72 -8.46 -3.07
N ARG A 67 -15.35 -8.82 -1.95
CA ARG A 67 -16.08 -10.09 -1.85
C ARG A 67 -17.28 -10.05 -2.79
N ARG A 68 -17.24 -10.86 -3.85
CA ARG A 68 -18.45 -11.24 -4.57
C ARG A 68 -19.38 -11.96 -3.58
N GLY A 69 -20.54 -11.37 -3.32
CA GLY A 69 -21.53 -11.91 -2.40
C GLY A 69 -21.80 -13.39 -2.69
N GLY A 70 -21.46 -14.24 -1.73
CA GLY A 70 -21.91 -15.63 -1.69
C GLY A 70 -23.32 -15.66 -1.14
N VAL A 71 -24.25 -16.20 -1.93
CA VAL A 71 -25.57 -16.65 -1.51
C VAL A 71 -25.44 -17.74 -0.46
#